data_AF-A0A1F5JUW3-F1
#
_entry.id   AF-A0A1F5JUW3-F1
#
_cell.length_a   1.000
_cell.length_b   1.000
_cell.length_c   1.000
_cell.angle_alpha   90.00
_cell.angle_beta   90.00
_cell.angle_gamma   90.00
#
_symmetry.space_group_name_H-M   'P 1'
#
loop_
_entity.id
_entity.type
_entity.pdbx_description
1 polymer ?
#
loop_
_entity_poly.entity_id
_entity_poly.type
_entity_poly.pdbx_seq_one_letter_code
_entity_poly.pdbx_strand_id
1 'polypeptide(L)'
;MVQAARSGKQNIVEGSLEKSLKMNIKLTGVARASLGELLEDYKDYLRVNNLKIWDKNDPRIREIRSLRISPNESNLTNWTYWTNSKESFANLLITLINLDCYLLDQMTRSLEQKFITEGGYSENLFKKRLEQRNK
;
A
#
# COMPACT_ATOMS: atom_id res chain seq x y z
N MET A 1 14.80 -1.78 -5.00
CA MET A 1 14.23 -0.51 -4.50
C MET A 1 13.41 0.26 -5.55
N VAL A 2 14.03 0.89 -6.56
CA VAL A 2 13.30 1.80 -7.48
C VAL A 2 12.13 1.12 -8.20
N GLN A 3 12.34 -0.10 -8.71
CA GLN A 3 11.30 -0.85 -9.42
C GLN A 3 10.15 -1.25 -8.48
N ALA A 4 10.46 -1.76 -7.30
CA ALA A 4 9.47 -2.11 -6.29
C ALA A 4 8.61 -0.90 -5.86
N ALA A 5 9.25 0.26 -5.64
CA ALA A 5 8.56 1.51 -5.32
C ALA A 5 7.63 1.97 -6.45
N ARG A 6 8.10 1.91 -7.69
CA ARG A 6 7.30 2.26 -8.87
C ARG A 6 6.12 1.30 -9.06
N SER A 7 6.39 -0.01 -9.02
CA SER A 7 5.42 -1.09 -9.19
C SER A 7 4.33 -1.03 -8.13
N GLY A 8 4.69 -0.81 -6.86
CA GLY A 8 3.75 -0.70 -5.75
C GLY A 8 2.69 0.38 -6.01
N LYS A 9 3.13 1.61 -6.29
CA LYS A 9 2.22 2.72 -6.63
C LYS A 9 1.40 2.42 -7.89
N GLN A 10 2.02 1.90 -8.94
CA GLN A 10 1.34 1.64 -10.22
C GLN A 10 0.17 0.67 -10.05
N ASN A 11 0.40 -0.46 -9.35
CA ASN A 11 -0.64 -1.46 -9.14
C ASN A 11 -1.81 -0.96 -8.27
N ILE A 12 -1.56 -0.04 -7.32
CA ILE A 12 -2.65 0.61 -6.56
C ILE A 12 -3.55 1.44 -7.49
N VAL A 13 -2.94 2.23 -8.38
CA VAL A 13 -3.66 3.08 -9.33
C VAL A 13 -4.38 2.24 -10.37
N GLU A 14 -3.72 1.23 -10.94
CA GLU A 14 -4.31 0.33 -11.92
C GLU A 14 -5.49 -0.44 -11.30
N GLY A 15 -5.32 -0.97 -10.09
CA GLY A 15 -6.38 -1.66 -9.36
C GLY A 15 -7.62 -0.78 -9.14
N SER A 16 -7.45 0.47 -8.73
CA SER A 16 -8.57 1.38 -8.47
C SER A 16 -9.35 1.78 -9.73
N LEU A 17 -8.72 1.70 -10.91
CA LEU A 17 -9.35 1.99 -12.20
C LEU A 17 -10.04 0.75 -12.83
N GLU A 18 -9.82 -0.44 -12.28
CA GLU A 18 -10.43 -1.67 -12.79
C GLU A 18 -11.93 -1.78 -12.51
N LYS A 19 -12.69 -2.22 -13.52
CA LYS A 19 -14.13 -2.51 -13.36
C LYS A 19 -14.37 -3.78 -12.55
N SER A 20 -13.44 -4.71 -12.61
CA SER A 20 -13.54 -6.00 -11.95
C SER A 20 -12.95 -5.92 -10.54
N LEU A 21 -13.79 -6.10 -9.51
CA LEU A 21 -13.34 -6.23 -8.13
C LEU A 21 -12.27 -7.33 -7.98
N LYS A 22 -12.41 -8.45 -8.70
CA LYS A 22 -11.41 -9.53 -8.71
C LYS A 22 -10.05 -9.05 -9.22
N MET A 23 -10.03 -8.22 -10.26
CA MET A 23 -8.76 -7.67 -10.78
C MET A 23 -8.18 -6.64 -9.82
N ASN A 24 -9.02 -5.78 -9.24
CA ASN A 24 -8.60 -4.81 -8.23
C ASN A 24 -7.98 -5.51 -7.00
N ILE A 25 -8.61 -6.56 -6.47
CA ILE A 25 -8.05 -7.40 -5.39
C ILE A 25 -6.67 -7.94 -5.78
N LYS A 26 -6.54 -8.50 -6.98
CA LYS A 26 -5.28 -9.05 -7.48
C LYS A 26 -4.18 -7.99 -7.54
N LEU A 27 -4.47 -6.84 -8.15
CA LEU A 27 -3.49 -5.75 -8.31
C LEU A 27 -3.13 -5.13 -6.96
N THR A 28 -4.08 -4.98 -6.04
CA THR A 28 -3.81 -4.57 -4.65
C THR A 28 -2.86 -5.56 -3.96
N GLY A 29 -3.04 -6.86 -4.19
CA GLY A 29 -2.10 -7.90 -3.72
C GLY A 29 -0.71 -7.78 -4.34
N VAL A 30 -0.59 -7.49 -5.64
CA VAL A 30 0.70 -7.24 -6.31
C VAL A 30 1.38 -6.00 -5.74
N ALA A 31 0.63 -4.91 -5.53
CA ALA A 31 1.14 -3.71 -4.88
C ALA A 31 1.71 -4.02 -3.49
N ARG A 32 0.96 -4.80 -2.70
CA ARG A 32 1.37 -5.22 -1.35
C ARG A 32 2.63 -6.06 -1.35
N ALA A 33 2.81 -6.93 -2.34
CA ALA A 33 4.03 -7.71 -2.52
C ALA A 33 5.22 -6.80 -2.89
N SER A 34 5.05 -5.90 -3.86
CA SER A 34 6.09 -4.94 -4.26
C SER A 34 6.53 -4.04 -3.09
N LEU A 35 5.60 -3.58 -2.25
CA LEU A 35 5.96 -2.81 -1.05
C LEU A 35 6.64 -3.67 0.02
N GLY A 36 6.32 -4.96 0.10
CA GLY A 36 7.03 -5.94 0.94
C GLY A 36 8.49 -6.13 0.50
N GLU A 37 8.74 -6.21 -0.80
CA GLU A 37 10.11 -6.24 -1.35
C GLU A 37 10.86 -4.95 -1.03
N LEU A 38 10.22 -3.79 -1.22
CA LEU A 38 10.82 -2.50 -0.89
C LEU A 38 11.16 -2.38 0.61
N LEU A 39 10.32 -2.94 1.48
CA LEU A 39 10.56 -2.98 2.93
C LEU A 39 11.84 -3.75 3.25
N GLU A 40 12.00 -4.94 2.68
CA GLU A 40 13.21 -5.75 2.89
C GLU A 40 14.45 -5.09 2.30
N ASP A 41 14.33 -4.46 1.12
CA ASP A 41 15.43 -3.69 0.54
C ASP A 41 15.97 -2.62 1.51
N TYR A 42 15.09 -1.86 2.18
CA TYR A 42 15.52 -0.83 3.14
C TYR A 42 16.14 -1.42 4.41
N LYS A 43 15.65 -2.57 4.88
CA LYS A 43 16.27 -3.29 6.00
C LYS A 43 17.67 -3.78 5.61
N ASP A 44 17.83 -4.32 4.41
CA ASP A 44 19.13 -4.77 3.90
C ASP A 44 20.10 -3.60 3.72
N TYR A 45 19.63 -2.46 3.22
CA TYR A 45 20.43 -1.24 3.16
C TYR A 45 20.99 -0.84 4.52
N LEU A 46 20.15 -0.85 5.58
CA LEU A 46 20.60 -0.55 6.94
C LEU A 46 21.62 -1.57 7.43
N ARG A 47 21.38 -2.88 7.23
CA ARG A 47 22.30 -3.96 7.63
C ARG A 47 23.67 -3.85 6.97
N VAL A 48 23.71 -3.69 5.64
CA VAL A 48 24.97 -3.61 4.86
C VAL A 48 25.81 -2.39 5.25
N ASN A 49 25.16 -1.29 5.65
CA ASN A 49 25.84 -0.05 6.05
C ASN A 49 26.09 0.02 7.58
N ASN A 50 25.83 -1.04 8.34
CA ASN A 50 25.95 -1.08 9.80
C ASN A 50 25.17 0.05 10.50
N LEU A 51 23.98 0.37 9.98
CA LEU A 51 23.06 1.36 10.53
C LEU A 51 21.95 0.68 11.32
N LYS A 52 21.44 1.35 12.35
CA LYS A 52 20.46 0.75 13.26
C LYS A 52 19.08 0.69 12.63
N ILE A 53 18.46 -0.48 12.64
CA ILE A 53 17.01 -0.64 12.43
C ILE A 53 16.31 -0.33 13.76
N TRP A 54 15.36 0.59 13.76
CA TRP A 54 14.65 1.00 14.96
C TRP A 54 13.58 -0.03 15.36
N ASP A 55 13.43 -0.28 16.66
CA ASP A 55 12.40 -1.17 17.18
C ASP A 55 11.01 -0.56 17.01
N LYS A 56 9.97 -1.40 16.86
CA LYS A 56 8.57 -0.96 16.69
C LYS A 56 8.06 -0.02 17.79
N ASN A 57 8.66 -0.06 18.99
CA ASN A 57 8.31 0.76 20.15
C ASN A 57 9.26 1.96 20.35
N ASP A 58 10.24 2.17 19.47
CA ASP A 58 11.13 3.32 19.51
C ASP A 58 10.30 4.63 19.53
N PRO A 59 10.60 5.58 20.43
CA PRO A 59 9.90 6.86 20.49
C PRO A 59 9.83 7.57 19.13
N ARG A 60 10.88 7.46 18.31
CA ARG A 60 10.93 8.05 16.97
C ARG A 60 9.92 7.43 16.01
N ILE A 61 9.74 6.11 16.06
CA ILE A 61 8.69 5.43 15.28
C ILE A 61 7.30 5.86 15.75
N ARG A 62 7.10 6.00 17.08
CA ARG A 62 5.83 6.47 17.63
C ARG A 62 5.51 7.90 17.18
N GLU A 63 6.51 8.78 17.17
CA GLU A 63 6.38 10.14 16.65
C GLU A 63 5.98 10.13 15.18
N ILE A 64 6.68 9.40 14.31
CA ILE A 64 6.34 9.26 12.89
C ILE A 64 4.89 8.78 12.71
N ARG A 65 4.46 7.76 13.47
CA ARG A 65 3.08 7.23 13.41
C ARG A 65 2.03 8.21 13.92
N SER A 66 2.41 9.15 14.78
CA SER A 66 1.50 10.17 15.32
C SER A 66 1.24 11.31 14.34
N LEU A 67 2.11 11.49 13.34
CA LEU A 67 1.94 12.50 12.29
C LEU A 67 0.68 12.17 11.49
N ARG A 68 -0.37 12.95 11.71
CA ARG A 68 -1.62 12.83 10.96
C ARG A 68 -1.46 13.54 9.63
N ILE A 69 -1.73 12.81 8.55
CA ILE A 69 -1.93 13.36 7.21
C ILE A 69 -3.31 14.03 7.23
N SER A 70 -3.36 15.36 7.08
CA SER A 70 -4.60 16.11 6.95
C SER A 70 -5.08 16.04 5.50
N PRO A 71 -6.31 15.60 5.20
CA PRO A 71 -6.78 15.48 3.82
C PRO A 71 -6.72 16.78 3.00
N ASN A 72 -6.75 17.94 3.68
CA ASN A 72 -6.87 19.26 3.07
C ASN A 72 -5.60 20.12 3.14
N GLU A 73 -4.50 19.61 3.71
CA GLU A 73 -3.23 20.34 3.72
C GLU A 73 -2.25 19.72 2.74
N SER A 74 -1.29 20.51 2.24
CA SER A 74 -0.16 19.95 1.51
C SER A 74 0.60 19.07 2.50
N ASN A 75 0.36 17.75 2.42
CA ASN A 75 0.90 16.72 3.32
C ASN A 75 2.42 16.51 3.22
N LEU A 76 3.14 17.49 2.70
CA LEU A 76 4.56 17.67 2.96
C LEU A 76 4.69 18.25 4.37
N THR A 77 4.27 17.48 5.38
CA THR A 77 4.79 17.65 6.74
C THR A 77 6.30 17.82 6.61
N ASN A 78 6.91 18.73 7.36
CA ASN A 78 8.32 19.04 7.24
C ASN A 78 9.19 17.82 7.65
N TRP A 79 9.31 16.82 6.76
CA TRP A 79 10.05 15.57 6.95
C TRP A 79 11.56 15.81 7.00
N THR A 80 12.00 17.07 6.86
CA THR A 80 13.40 17.50 6.92
C THR A 80 14.12 17.01 8.17
N TYR A 81 13.41 16.92 9.31
CA TYR A 81 13.98 16.32 10.52
C TYR A 81 14.40 14.86 10.30
N TRP A 82 13.58 14.08 9.59
CA TRP A 82 13.79 12.66 9.37
C TRP A 82 14.70 12.35 8.18
N THR A 83 14.93 13.30 7.28
CA THR A 83 15.81 13.14 6.10
C THR A 83 17.25 13.58 6.35
N ASN A 84 17.59 13.94 7.59
CA ASN A 84 18.91 14.47 7.96
C ASN A 84 20.06 13.44 7.88
N SER A 85 19.74 12.15 7.84
CA SER A 85 20.72 11.06 7.81
C SER A 85 20.15 9.86 7.07
N LYS A 86 21.06 9.05 6.50
CA LYS A 86 20.71 7.81 5.80
C LYS A 86 19.96 6.83 6.71
N GLU A 87 20.38 6.71 7.98
CA GLU A 87 19.70 5.84 8.97
C GLU A 87 18.27 6.33 9.23
N SER A 88 18.12 7.62 9.56
CA SER A 88 16.80 8.19 9.87
C SER A 88 15.86 8.09 8.67
N PHE A 89 16.36 8.40 7.47
CA PHE A 89 15.57 8.35 6.25
C PHE A 89 15.10 6.93 5.92
N ALA A 90 15.99 5.94 6.02
CA ALA A 90 15.62 4.55 5.78
C ALA A 90 14.62 4.03 6.82
N ASN A 91 14.78 4.38 8.10
CA ASN A 91 13.81 4.00 9.15
C ASN A 91 12.46 4.70 9.00
N LEU A 92 12.44 5.96 8.53
CA LEU A 92 11.22 6.65 8.13
C LEU A 92 10.50 5.84 7.05
N LEU A 93 11.19 5.49 5.97
CA LEU A 93 10.58 4.75 4.86
C LEU A 93 10.12 3.36 5.29
N ILE A 94 10.89 2.62 6.09
CA ILE A 94 10.44 1.35 6.69
C ILE A 94 9.12 1.55 7.46
N THR A 95 9.02 2.63 8.25
CA THR A 95 7.80 2.91 9.03
C THR A 95 6.61 3.20 8.12
N LEU A 96 6.78 4.07 7.12
CA LEU A 96 5.73 4.43 6.17
C LEU A 96 5.29 3.23 5.32
N ILE A 97 6.24 2.43 4.82
CA ILE A 97 5.94 1.22 4.03
C ILE A 97 5.15 0.21 4.86
N ASN A 98 5.46 0.03 6.14
CA ASN A 98 4.67 -0.84 7.02
C ASN A 98 3.23 -0.33 7.19
N LEU A 99 3.04 0.99 7.31
CA LEU A 99 1.70 1.60 7.37
C LEU A 99 0.94 1.39 6.06
N ASP A 100 1.57 1.64 4.92
CA ASP A 100 0.97 1.41 3.60
C ASP A 100 0.60 -0.06 3.40
N CYS A 101 1.49 -0.99 3.78
CA CYS A 101 1.21 -2.42 3.75
C CYS A 101 -0.04 -2.78 4.56
N TYR A 102 -0.17 -2.23 5.77
CA TYR A 102 -1.36 -2.43 6.61
C TYR A 102 -2.63 -1.86 5.96
N LEU A 103 -2.55 -0.68 5.35
CA LEU A 103 -3.69 -0.07 4.65
C LEU A 103 -4.10 -0.88 3.42
N LEU A 104 -3.15 -1.41 2.66
CA LEU A 104 -3.42 -2.31 1.54
C LEU A 104 -4.08 -3.61 2.02
N ASP A 105 -3.66 -4.15 3.17
CA ASP A 105 -4.30 -5.33 3.76
C ASP A 105 -5.76 -5.03 4.15
N GLN A 106 -6.07 -3.82 4.67
CA GLN A 106 -7.45 -3.41 4.93
C GLN A 106 -8.25 -3.18 3.64
N MET A 107 -7.64 -2.58 2.63
CA MET A 107 -8.26 -2.35 1.32
C MET A 107 -8.65 -3.67 0.66
N THR A 108 -7.76 -4.66 0.65
CA THR A 108 -8.03 -6.01 0.13
C THR A 108 -9.24 -6.63 0.84
N ARG A 109 -9.28 -6.62 2.18
CA ARG A 109 -10.42 -7.15 2.95
C ARG A 109 -11.74 -6.48 2.60
N SER A 110 -11.72 -5.15 2.43
CA SER A 110 -12.90 -4.39 2.02
C SER A 110 -13.38 -4.75 0.61
N LEU A 111 -12.44 -4.88 -0.35
CA LEU A 111 -12.75 -5.30 -1.71
C LEU A 111 -13.28 -6.73 -1.79
N GLU A 112 -12.70 -7.65 -1.03
CA GLU A 112 -13.17 -9.03 -0.92
C GLU A 112 -14.58 -9.09 -0.35
N GLN A 113 -14.85 -8.36 0.73
CA GLN A 113 -16.19 -8.28 1.31
C GLN A 113 -17.19 -7.73 0.29
N LYS A 114 -16.82 -6.68 -0.44
CA LYS A 114 -17.64 -6.10 -1.49
C LYS A 114 -17.92 -7.09 -2.62
N PHE A 115 -16.92 -7.86 -3.04
CA PHE A 115 -17.09 -8.90 -4.06
C PHE A 115 -18.05 -10.01 -3.59
N ILE A 116 -17.97 -10.41 -2.33
CA ILE A 116 -18.88 -11.41 -1.74
C ILE A 116 -20.33 -10.88 -1.70
N THR A 117 -20.54 -9.60 -1.38
CA THR A 117 -21.88 -9.03 -1.22
C THR A 117 -22.52 -8.59 -2.54
N GLU A 118 -21.75 -8.04 -3.49
CA GLU A 118 -22.27 -7.45 -4.74
C GLU A 118 -22.08 -8.36 -5.97
N GLY A 119 -21.27 -9.40 -5.83
CA GLY A 119 -20.88 -10.29 -6.94
C GLY A 119 -19.84 -9.68 -7.88
N GLY A 120 -19.48 -10.46 -8.90
CA GLY A 120 -18.45 -10.08 -9.86
C GLY A 120 -18.95 -9.26 -11.05
N TYR A 121 -18.07 -8.47 -11.66
CA TYR A 121 -18.38 -7.74 -12.90
C TYR A 121 -18.86 -8.68 -14.03
N SER A 122 -18.11 -9.76 -14.29
CA SER A 122 -18.46 -10.75 -15.32
C SER A 122 -19.75 -11.52 -14.98
N GLU A 123 -19.97 -11.82 -13.71
CA GLU A 123 -21.19 -12.49 -13.24
C GLU A 123 -22.41 -11.60 -13.49
N ASN A 124 -22.33 -10.32 -13.13
CA ASN A 124 -23.41 -9.36 -13.31
C ASN A 124 -23.69 -9.07 -14.80
N LEU A 125 -22.65 -9.03 -15.65
CA LEU A 125 -22.84 -8.97 -17.10
C LEU A 125 -23.52 -10.22 -17.65
N PHE A 126 -23.16 -11.40 -17.15
CA PHE A 126 -23.77 -12.65 -17.57
C PHE A 126 -25.26 -12.71 -17.20
N LYS A 127 -25.63 -12.32 -15.96
CA LYS A 127 -27.03 -12.21 -15.52
C LYS A 127 -27.85 -11.30 -16.45
N LYS A 128 -27.34 -10.08 -16.71
CA LYS A 128 -27.99 -9.12 -17.63
C LYS A 128 -28.16 -9.67 -19.05
N ARG A 129 -27.16 -10.41 -19.55
CA ARG A 129 -27.24 -11.04 -20.88
C ARG A 129 -28.34 -12.10 -20.94
N LEU A 130 -28.50 -12.92 -19.89
CA LEU A 130 -29.57 -13.92 -19.83
C LEU A 130 -30.96 -13.27 -19.74
N GLU A 131 -31.12 -12.23 -18.92
CA GLU A 131 -32.36 -11.47 -18.83
C GLU A 131 -32.78 -10.89 -20.18
N GLN A 132 -31.82 -10.37 -20.96
CA GLN A 132 -32.08 -9.81 -22.29
C GLN A 132 -32.43 -10.89 -23.33
N ARG A 133 -31.98 -12.13 -23.15
CA ARG A 133 -32.34 -13.26 -24.04
C ARG A 133 -33.73 -13.84 -23.78
N ASN A 134 -34.22 -13.69 -22.55
CA ASN A 134 -35.52 -14.19 -22.12
C ASN A 134 -36.64 -13.14 -22.28
N LYS A 135 -36.31 -11.94 -22.78
CA LYS A 135 -37.25 -10.93 -23.25
C LYS A 135 -37.53 -11.14 -24.73
#